data_AF-A0A520H8M2-F1
#
_entry.id   AF-A0A520H8M2-F1
#
_cell.length_a   1.000
_cell.length_b   1.000
_cell.length_c   1.000
_cell.angle_alpha   90.00
_cell.angle_beta   90.00
_cell.angle_gamma   90.00
#
_symmetry.space_group_name_H-M   'P 1'
#
loop_
_entity.id
_entity.type
_entity.pdbx_description
1 polymer ?
#
loop_
_entity_poly.entity_id
_entity_poly.type
_entity_poly.pdbx_seq_one_letter_code
_entity_poly.pdbx_strand_id
1 'polypeptide(L)'
;MDNPQNQKTGFSGLKRTLAVVGALTVFACLMVFASGKNLEFKPKLVHVQSLKKDSVASVKAFEKVYMVLKSPRCMNCHPAGDIPLQGEDSHLHSM
;
A
#
# COMPACT_ATOMS: atom_id res chain seq x y z
N MET A 1 -8.78 65.47 57.06
CA MET A 1 -9.23 65.59 55.66
C MET A 1 -8.71 64.35 54.95
N ASP A 2 -9.49 63.27 54.98
CA ASP A 2 -9.04 61.97 54.49
C ASP A 2 -9.58 61.72 53.08
N ASN A 3 -8.67 61.45 52.15
CA ASN A 3 -8.91 61.20 50.73
C ASN A 3 -9.17 59.70 50.48
N PRO A 4 -10.35 59.30 49.97
CA PRO A 4 -10.66 57.89 49.72
C PRO A 4 -10.49 57.58 48.22
N GLN A 5 -9.27 57.28 47.78
CA GLN A 5 -9.03 56.86 46.39
C GLN A 5 -7.97 55.77 46.29
N ASN A 6 -8.17 54.58 46.88
CA ASN A 6 -7.43 53.39 46.43
C ASN A 6 -8.01 52.05 46.95
N GLN A 7 -9.12 51.55 46.38
CA GLN A 7 -9.58 50.19 46.73
C GLN A 7 -10.38 49.47 45.62
N LYS A 8 -10.11 49.72 44.34
CA LYS A 8 -10.86 49.06 43.23
C LYS A 8 -9.99 48.35 42.20
N THR A 9 -8.72 48.07 42.49
CA THR A 9 -7.77 47.47 41.53
C THR A 9 -7.50 45.98 41.74
N GLY A 10 -7.81 45.42 42.92
CA GLY A 10 -7.46 44.01 43.24
C GLY A 10 -8.39 42.96 42.62
N PHE A 11 -9.70 43.21 42.58
CA PHE A 11 -10.69 42.18 42.21
C PHE A 11 -10.86 42.03 40.69
N SER A 12 -10.66 43.10 39.92
CA SER A 12 -10.70 43.07 38.45
C SER A 12 -9.40 42.50 37.86
N GLY A 13 -8.27 42.73 38.52
CA GLY A 13 -6.97 42.15 38.16
C GLY A 13 -6.99 40.63 38.26
N LEU A 14 -7.41 40.08 39.41
CA LEU A 14 -7.44 38.62 39.63
C LEU A 14 -8.40 37.90 38.67
N LYS A 15 -9.57 38.49 38.38
CA LYS A 15 -10.51 37.95 37.39
C LYS A 15 -9.94 37.94 35.97
N ARG A 16 -9.21 38.99 35.60
CA ARG A 16 -8.50 39.06 34.31
C ARG A 16 -7.37 38.04 34.22
N THR A 17 -6.60 37.87 35.29
CA THR A 17 -5.53 36.88 35.35
C THR A 17 -6.08 35.45 35.25
N LEU A 18 -7.15 35.13 35.97
CA LEU A 18 -7.82 33.82 35.88
C LEU A 18 -8.43 33.57 34.49
N ALA A 19 -9.02 34.58 33.85
CA ALA A 19 -9.56 34.46 32.50
C ALA A 19 -8.46 34.22 31.45
N VAL A 20 -7.32 34.91 31.55
CA VAL A 20 -6.19 34.72 30.64
C VAL A 20 -5.53 33.35 30.82
N VAL A 21 -5.33 32.91 32.07
CA VAL A 21 -4.79 31.57 32.36
C VAL A 21 -5.75 30.48 31.89
N GLY A 22 -7.06 30.66 32.09
CA GLY A 22 -8.09 29.76 31.57
C GLY A 22 -8.08 29.69 30.04
N ALA A 23 -7.97 30.83 29.35
CA ALA A 23 -7.91 30.86 27.90
C ALA A 23 -6.64 30.19 27.35
N LEU A 24 -5.48 30.43 27.98
CA LEU A 24 -4.21 29.83 27.56
C LEU A 24 -4.18 28.32 27.81
N THR A 25 -4.74 27.84 28.93
CA THR A 25 -4.84 26.40 29.22
C THR A 25 -5.76 25.69 28.24
N VAL A 26 -6.92 26.27 27.91
CA VAL A 26 -7.82 25.73 26.87
C VAL A 26 -7.15 25.69 25.50
N PHE A 27 -6.43 26.75 25.12
CA PHE A 27 -5.73 26.82 23.84
C PHE A 27 -4.61 25.78 23.73
N ALA A 28 -3.85 25.57 24.82
CA ALA A 28 -2.84 24.52 24.91
C ALA A 28 -3.45 23.12 24.80
N CYS A 29 -4.59 22.86 25.46
CA CYS A 29 -5.32 21.61 25.32
C CYS A 29 -5.76 21.36 23.88
N LEU A 30 -6.33 22.35 23.20
CA LEU A 30 -6.77 22.23 21.80
C LEU A 30 -5.63 21.84 20.86
N MET A 31 -4.43 22.38 21.05
CA MET A 31 -3.25 22.07 20.21
C MET A 31 -2.74 20.63 20.42
N VAL A 32 -2.87 20.07 21.63
CA VAL A 32 -2.54 18.66 21.92
C VAL A 32 -3.50 17.71 21.22
N PHE A 33 -4.80 18.03 21.17
CA PHE A 33 -5.81 17.19 20.51
C PHE A 33 -5.86 17.36 18.98
N ALA A 34 -5.37 18.49 18.44
CA ALA A 34 -5.38 18.75 17.00
C ALA A 34 -4.29 18.00 16.20
N SER A 35 -3.23 17.53 16.86
CA SER A 35 -2.09 16.86 16.22
C SER A 35 -2.28 15.35 16.16
N GLY A 36 -3.17 14.85 15.30
CA GLY A 36 -3.50 13.42 15.33
C GLY A 36 -4.06 12.78 14.05
N LYS A 37 -3.91 13.40 12.88
CA LYS A 37 -4.35 12.78 11.61
C LYS A 37 -3.19 12.68 10.61
N ASN A 38 -2.18 11.90 10.98
CA ASN A 38 -1.34 11.27 9.95
C ASN A 38 -2.24 10.27 9.23
N LEU A 39 -2.71 10.63 8.05
CA LEU A 39 -3.36 9.67 7.15
C LEU A 39 -2.25 8.71 6.70
N GLU A 40 -2.05 7.68 7.50
CA GLU A 40 -1.15 6.59 7.21
C GLU A 40 -1.74 5.87 5.99
N PHE A 41 -1.20 6.14 4.80
CA PHE A 41 -1.51 5.36 3.62
C PHE A 41 -0.98 3.96 3.86
N LYS A 42 -1.79 3.08 4.43
CA LYS A 42 -1.52 1.65 4.43
C LYS A 42 -1.78 1.18 3.01
N PRO A 43 -0.74 0.91 2.18
CA PRO A 43 -0.99 0.29 0.89
C PRO A 43 -1.82 -0.96 1.19
N LYS A 44 -2.94 -1.12 0.49
CA LYS A 44 -3.65 -2.39 0.47
C LYS A 44 -2.67 -3.37 -0.17
N LEU A 45 -1.83 -3.98 0.66
CA LEU A 45 -1.08 -5.16 0.28
C LEU A 45 -2.15 -6.10 -0.23
N VAL A 46 -2.17 -6.30 -1.55
CA VAL A 46 -2.95 -7.38 -2.13
C VAL A 46 -2.36 -8.59 -1.45
N HIS A 47 -3.04 -9.06 -0.41
CA HIS A 47 -2.75 -10.33 0.19
C HIS A 47 -3.04 -11.30 -0.95
N VAL A 48 -1.99 -11.62 -1.70
CA VAL A 48 -1.94 -12.82 -2.51
C VAL A 48 -2.02 -13.90 -1.46
N GLN A 49 -3.25 -14.18 -1.02
CA GLN A 49 -3.58 -15.37 -0.28
C GLN A 49 -2.85 -16.45 -1.03
N SER A 50 -2.02 -17.22 -0.31
CA SER A 50 -1.39 -18.40 -0.85
C SER A 50 -2.51 -19.24 -1.44
N LEU A 51 -2.77 -19.08 -2.75
CA LEU A 51 -3.81 -19.82 -3.42
C LEU A 51 -3.34 -21.24 -3.31
N LYS A 52 -4.16 -22.08 -2.67
CA LYS A 52 -3.90 -23.51 -2.57
C LYS A 52 -3.52 -23.97 -3.98
N LYS A 53 -2.30 -24.50 -4.15
CA LYS A 53 -1.78 -24.92 -5.45
C LYS A 53 -2.72 -25.97 -6.03
N ASP A 54 -3.56 -25.54 -6.96
CA ASP A 54 -4.47 -26.42 -7.66
C ASP A 54 -3.74 -26.98 -8.88
N SER A 55 -3.10 -28.13 -8.67
CA SER A 55 -2.36 -28.81 -9.72
C SER A 55 -3.26 -29.20 -10.90
N VAL A 56 -4.52 -29.53 -10.66
CA VAL A 56 -5.45 -29.95 -11.72
C VAL A 56 -5.83 -28.76 -12.60
N ALA A 57 -6.21 -27.65 -11.99
CA ALA A 57 -6.47 -26.41 -12.72
C ALA A 57 -5.23 -25.92 -13.48
N SER A 58 -4.05 -26.04 -12.88
CA SER A 58 -2.78 -25.63 -13.50
C SER A 58 -2.44 -26.49 -14.72
N VAL A 59 -2.58 -27.81 -14.63
CA VAL A 59 -2.36 -28.74 -15.76
C VAL A 59 -3.35 -28.45 -16.89
N LYS A 60 -4.63 -28.26 -16.58
CA LYS A 60 -5.66 -27.94 -17.58
C LYS A 60 -5.39 -26.61 -18.30
N ALA A 61 -4.90 -25.60 -17.58
CA ALA A 61 -4.49 -24.34 -18.18
C ALA A 61 -3.26 -24.54 -19.08
N PHE A 62 -2.27 -25.32 -18.61
CA PHE A 62 -1.06 -25.63 -19.39
C PHE A 62 -1.36 -26.39 -20.67
N GLU A 63 -2.32 -27.32 -20.69
CA GLU A 63 -2.74 -28.07 -21.89
C GLU A 63 -3.08 -27.15 -23.08
N LYS A 64 -3.64 -25.96 -22.83
CA LYS A 64 -3.94 -24.99 -23.89
C LYS A 64 -2.67 -24.46 -24.57
N VAL A 65 -1.65 -24.16 -23.79
CA VAL A 65 -0.35 -23.69 -24.30
C VAL A 65 0.44 -24.86 -24.89
N TYR A 66 0.31 -26.05 -24.28
CA TYR A 66 0.97 -27.26 -24.73
C TYR A 66 0.67 -27.59 -26.19
N MET A 67 -0.57 -27.34 -26.66
CA MET A 67 -0.94 -27.49 -28.08
C MET A 67 -0.06 -26.70 -29.04
N VAL A 68 0.40 -25.52 -28.64
CA VAL A 68 1.31 -24.68 -29.46
C VAL A 68 2.73 -25.21 -29.37
N LEU A 69 3.17 -25.55 -28.16
CA LEU A 69 4.54 -26.03 -27.90
C LEU A 69 4.83 -27.37 -28.58
N LYS A 70 3.82 -28.21 -28.79
CA LYS A 70 3.94 -29.48 -29.53
C LYS A 70 3.85 -29.33 -31.06
N SER A 71 3.75 -28.12 -31.59
CA SER A 71 3.75 -27.91 -33.04
C SER A 71 5.14 -28.18 -33.63
N PRO A 72 5.26 -28.63 -34.89
CA PRO A 72 6.55 -28.80 -35.56
C PRO A 72 7.41 -27.52 -35.53
N ARG A 73 6.79 -26.34 -35.55
CA ARG A 73 7.51 -25.05 -35.45
C ARG A 73 8.36 -24.92 -34.18
N CYS A 74 7.85 -25.41 -33.04
CA CYS A 74 8.58 -25.39 -31.79
C CYS A 74 9.48 -26.62 -31.65
N MET A 75 8.95 -27.80 -31.97
CA MET A 75 9.65 -29.07 -31.76
C MET A 75 10.83 -29.28 -32.71
N ASN A 76 10.79 -28.70 -33.91
CA ASN A 76 11.87 -28.85 -34.89
C ASN A 76 13.13 -28.05 -34.52
N CYS A 77 12.98 -26.96 -33.75
CA CYS A 77 14.10 -26.17 -33.21
C CYS A 77 14.54 -26.65 -31.82
N HIS A 78 13.66 -27.32 -31.07
CA HIS A 78 13.97 -27.99 -29.81
C HIS A 78 13.74 -29.52 -29.90
N PRO A 79 14.42 -30.22 -30.83
CA PRO A 79 14.29 -31.66 -30.93
C PRO A 79 15.01 -32.35 -29.75
N ALA A 80 14.71 -33.63 -29.53
CA ALA A 80 15.41 -34.43 -28.52
C ALA A 80 16.83 -34.83 -28.98
N GLY A 81 17.11 -34.78 -30.28
CA GLY A 81 18.43 -35.03 -30.86
C GLY A 81 19.22 -33.74 -31.11
N ASP A 82 20.37 -33.88 -31.75
CA ASP A 82 21.34 -32.78 -31.89
C ASP A 82 21.19 -31.95 -33.19
N ILE A 83 20.25 -32.32 -34.06
CA ILE A 83 20.08 -31.71 -35.39
C ILE A 83 18.68 -31.11 -35.51
N PRO A 84 18.54 -29.84 -35.94
CA PRO A 84 17.24 -29.25 -36.24
C PRO A 84 16.48 -30.03 -37.32
N LEU A 85 15.15 -30.08 -37.16
CA LEU A 85 14.24 -30.68 -38.12
C LEU A 85 13.58 -29.60 -38.98
N GLN A 86 12.93 -29.99 -40.07
CA GLN A 86 12.23 -29.07 -40.96
C GLN A 86 10.89 -29.65 -41.42
N GLY A 87 9.96 -28.77 -41.78
CA GLY A 87 8.65 -29.13 -42.29
C GLY A 87 7.68 -29.59 -41.20
N GLU A 88 6.45 -29.87 -41.61
CA GLU A 88 5.41 -30.39 -40.70
C GLU A 88 5.60 -31.90 -40.42
N ASP A 89 6.41 -32.58 -41.23
CA ASP A 89 6.81 -33.99 -41.11
C ASP A 89 8.12 -34.19 -40.32
N SER A 90 8.75 -33.10 -39.87
CA SER A 90 9.95 -33.12 -39.03
C SER A 90 11.12 -33.91 -39.64
N HIS A 91 11.35 -33.77 -40.95
CA HIS A 91 12.52 -34.37 -41.61
C HIS A 91 13.81 -33.66 -41.22
N LEU A 92 14.95 -34.33 -41.36
CA LEU A 92 16.25 -33.73 -41.11
C LEU A 92 16.50 -32.57 -42.08
N HIS A 93 17.01 -31.46 -41.54
CA HIS A 93 17.48 -30.37 -42.38
C HIS A 93 18.73 -30.82 -43.15
N SER A 94 18.57 -31.13 -44.44
CA SER A 94 19.68 -31.37 -45.35
C SER A 94 20.22 -30.02 -45.84
N MET A 95 21.38 -29.61 -45.31
CA MET A 95 22.12 -28.44 -45.82
C MET A 95 22.51 -28.60 -47.28
#